data_AF-A0AAP0DLI8-F1
#
_entry.id   AF-A0AAP0DLI8-F1
#
_cell.length_a   1.000
_cell.length_b   1.000
_cell.length_c   1.000
_cell.angle_alpha   90.00
_cell.angle_beta   90.00
_cell.angle_gamma   90.00
#
_symmetry.space_group_name_H-M   'P 1'
#
loop_
_entity.id
_entity.type
_entity.pdbx_description
1 polymer ?
#
loop_
_entity_poly.entity_id
_entity_poly.type
_entity_poly.pdbx_seq_one_letter_code
_entity_poly.pdbx_strand_id
1 'polypeptide(L)'
;MPISMGYVRLLQVGPSIFHIILVSSSPTAPHNLSFHIHFLYISIFFPPSLRSPILFYSSIYLLPPHTYINRNYLPPIRKMELKNMVAMVARSGRQLQRYNKGHRQVVGCIPYRIKSNKGMNVEDALEVLVISSRRKGKGMLFPKGGWESDESIKEAALRESMEEAGVFGTIERILGEWHFKSKTNDSLYEGYMFPLLVKEQLDFWPEKDIRQRVWVSVPKAKEVCQHSWMKEALDLLVKRLESPATNNNDEESI
;
A
#
# COMPACT_ATOMS: atom_id res chain seq x y z
N MET A 1 -40.67 21.79 21.93
CA MET A 1 -41.49 21.22 20.84
C MET A 1 -40.75 20.04 20.24
N PRO A 2 -41.39 18.87 20.00
CA PRO A 2 -40.68 17.75 19.41
C PRO A 2 -40.40 18.04 17.92
N ILE A 3 -39.15 17.82 17.51
CA ILE A 3 -38.71 17.90 16.11
C ILE A 3 -39.38 16.75 15.36
N SER A 4 -40.05 17.07 14.24
CA SER A 4 -40.70 16.08 13.37
C SER A 4 -39.69 15.09 12.80
N MET A 5 -40.04 13.79 12.82
CA MET A 5 -39.26 12.66 12.31
C MET A 5 -38.64 12.95 10.93
N GLY A 6 -37.31 12.86 10.84
CA GLY A 6 -36.63 12.70 9.56
C GLY A 6 -36.92 11.32 8.97
N TYR A 7 -37.28 11.27 7.69
CA TYR A 7 -37.55 10.00 7.01
C TYR A 7 -36.23 9.42 6.50
N VAL A 8 -35.95 8.16 6.86
CA VAL A 8 -34.82 7.39 6.31
C VAL A 8 -35.38 6.48 5.23
N ARG A 9 -34.93 6.64 3.98
CA ARG A 9 -35.31 5.74 2.89
C ARG A 9 -34.08 4.99 2.40
N LEU A 10 -34.12 3.68 2.55
CA LEU A 10 -33.15 2.77 1.95
C LEU A 10 -33.58 2.50 0.50
N LEU A 11 -32.70 2.77 -0.46
CA LEU A 11 -32.92 2.43 -1.87
C LEU A 11 -31.88 1.37 -2.28
N GLN A 12 -32.37 0.21 -2.71
CA GLN A 12 -31.51 -0.81 -3.31
C GLN A 12 -31.26 -0.42 -4.78
N VAL A 13 -29.98 -0.22 -5.14
CA VAL A 13 -29.58 0.24 -6.49
C VAL A 13 -28.83 -0.85 -7.25
N GLY A 14 -28.60 -2.00 -6.62
CA GLY A 14 -28.07 -3.22 -7.23
C GLY A 14 -28.12 -4.39 -6.25
N PRO A 15 -27.63 -5.58 -6.63
CA PRO A 15 -27.66 -6.77 -5.76
C PRO A 15 -26.80 -6.63 -4.49
N SER A 16 -25.85 -5.68 -4.47
CA SER A 16 -24.90 -5.47 -3.37
C SER A 16 -24.77 -4.02 -2.92
N ILE A 17 -25.60 -3.10 -3.44
CA ILE A 17 -25.46 -1.66 -3.22
C ILE A 17 -26.77 -1.09 -2.68
N PHE A 18 -26.70 -0.53 -1.47
CA PHE A 18 -27.79 0.20 -0.84
C PHE A 18 -27.40 1.66 -0.66
N HIS A 19 -28.32 2.55 -1.01
CA HIS A 19 -28.22 3.98 -0.77
C HIS A 19 -29.09 4.34 0.44
N ILE A 20 -28.54 5.12 1.37
CA ILE A 20 -29.29 5.69 2.49
C ILE A 20 -29.52 7.17 2.17
N ILE A 21 -30.78 7.56 2.01
CA ILE A 21 -31.15 8.98 1.89
C ILE A 21 -31.72 9.43 3.23
N LEU A 22 -31.05 10.39 3.84
CA LEU A 22 -31.52 11.07 5.05
C LEU A 22 -32.11 12.42 4.65
N VAL A 23 -33.39 12.64 4.93
CA VAL A 23 -34.04 13.94 4.74
C VAL A 23 -34.44 14.47 6.11
N SER A 24 -33.83 15.58 6.53
CA SER A 24 -34.28 16.35 7.67
C SER A 24 -34.95 17.64 7.20
N SER A 25 -35.96 18.08 7.94
CA SER A 25 -36.53 19.42 7.80
C SER A 25 -36.40 20.11 9.15
N SER A 26 -36.02 21.39 9.14
CA SER A 26 -35.97 22.23 10.34
C SER A 26 -36.90 23.42 10.13
N PRO A 27 -37.85 23.68 11.02
CA PRO A 27 -38.67 24.88 10.93
C PRO A 27 -37.85 26.09 11.42
N THR A 28 -37.41 26.96 10.53
CA THR A 28 -36.82 28.24 10.92
C THR A 28 -37.88 29.33 10.97
N ALA A 29 -38.37 29.62 12.18
CA ALA A 29 -39.15 30.80 12.57
C ALA A 29 -40.52 31.00 11.84
N PRO A 30 -41.48 31.73 12.44
CA PRO A 30 -42.89 31.66 12.04
C PRO A 30 -43.24 32.40 10.73
N HIS A 31 -42.30 33.08 10.08
CA HIS A 31 -42.58 33.87 8.87
C HIS A 31 -41.44 33.79 7.85
N ASN A 32 -41.13 32.60 7.36
CA ASN A 32 -40.58 32.34 6.01
C ASN A 32 -40.21 30.84 5.91
N LEU A 33 -40.94 30.08 5.09
CA LEU A 33 -40.65 28.67 4.84
C LEU A 33 -39.43 28.57 3.90
N SER A 34 -38.23 28.42 4.45
CA SER A 34 -37.06 27.96 3.70
C SER A 34 -36.69 26.55 4.15
N PHE A 35 -36.83 25.57 3.25
CA PHE A 35 -36.43 24.19 3.51
C PHE A 35 -34.98 23.99 3.05
N HIS A 36 -34.07 23.65 3.97
CA HIS A 36 -32.72 23.20 3.61
C HIS A 36 -32.68 21.68 3.60
N ILE A 37 -32.48 21.09 2.41
CA ILE A 37 -32.33 19.63 2.24
C ILE A 37 -30.82 19.33 2.23
N HIS A 38 -30.35 18.56 3.22
CA HIS A 38 -29.00 18.03 3.24
C HIS A 38 -28.97 16.61 2.68
N PHE A 39 -28.32 16.41 1.54
CA PHE A 39 -28.07 15.07 0.99
C PHE A 39 -26.74 14.53 1.52
N LEU A 40 -26.78 13.48 2.35
CA LEU A 40 -25.60 12.72 2.73
C LEU A 40 -25.58 11.42 1.92
N TYR A 41 -24.64 11.29 0.99
CA TYR A 41 -24.47 10.08 0.18
C TYR A 41 -23.51 9.11 0.88
N ILE A 42 -24.01 7.94 1.26
CA ILE A 42 -23.20 6.84 1.79
C ILE A 42 -23.48 5.60 0.94
N SER A 43 -22.47 5.13 0.22
CA SER A 43 -22.52 3.87 -0.53
C SER A 43 -21.97 2.74 0.34
N ILE A 44 -22.80 1.76 0.68
CA ILE A 44 -22.38 0.58 1.43
C ILE A 44 -22.35 -0.60 0.47
N PHE A 45 -21.20 -1.27 0.36
CA PHE A 45 -21.00 -2.44 -0.49
C PHE A 45 -21.05 -3.71 0.36
N PHE A 46 -22.01 -4.59 0.11
CA PHE A 46 -22.10 -5.89 0.78
C PHE A 46 -21.52 -6.99 -0.11
N PRO A 47 -20.47 -7.72 0.32
CA PRO A 47 -19.94 -8.84 -0.44
C PRO A 47 -20.98 -9.97 -0.54
N PRO A 48 -21.04 -10.70 -1.67
CA PRO A 48 -22.08 -11.69 -1.98
C PRO A 48 -22.07 -12.95 -1.10
N SER A 49 -21.17 -13.07 -0.12
CA SER A 49 -21.05 -14.22 0.77
C SER A 49 -21.99 -14.20 1.99
N LEU A 50 -22.68 -13.10 2.27
CA LEU A 50 -23.62 -13.00 3.40
C LEU A 50 -25.05 -13.33 2.95
N ARG A 51 -25.44 -14.61 3.05
CA ARG A 51 -26.86 -15.04 2.95
C ARG A 51 -27.60 -14.70 4.24
N SER A 52 -28.02 -13.44 4.41
CA SER A 52 -29.27 -13.00 5.07
C SER A 52 -29.17 -11.50 5.49
N PRO A 53 -30.01 -10.61 4.95
CA PRO A 53 -29.93 -9.16 5.22
C PRO A 53 -30.75 -8.70 6.44
N ILE A 54 -31.07 -9.56 7.42
CA ILE A 54 -32.17 -9.28 8.36
C ILE A 54 -31.74 -8.89 9.80
N LEU A 55 -30.46 -8.95 10.20
CA LEU A 55 -30.09 -8.67 11.62
C LEU A 55 -29.05 -7.56 11.85
N PHE A 56 -29.02 -6.52 11.01
CA PHE A 56 -28.33 -5.27 11.34
C PHE A 56 -29.32 -4.10 11.55
N TYR A 57 -30.45 -4.38 12.18
CA TYR A 57 -31.33 -3.36 12.76
C TYR A 57 -31.10 -3.33 14.27
N SER A 58 -30.18 -2.48 14.73
CA SER A 58 -30.21 -1.79 16.04
C SER A 58 -28.79 -1.43 16.52
N SER A 59 -28.15 -0.43 15.91
CA SER A 59 -27.18 0.45 16.59
C SER A 59 -26.62 1.47 15.60
N ILE A 60 -27.48 2.33 15.06
CA ILE A 60 -27.04 3.67 14.69
C ILE A 60 -27.32 4.50 15.93
N TYR A 61 -26.33 4.62 16.81
CA TYR A 61 -26.41 5.58 17.90
C TYR A 61 -26.45 6.98 17.28
N LEU A 62 -27.63 7.59 17.31
CA LEU A 62 -27.82 9.02 17.10
C LEU A 62 -26.97 9.76 18.14
N LEU A 63 -25.88 10.39 17.70
CA LEU A 63 -25.20 11.38 18.51
C LEU A 63 -26.18 12.54 18.80
N PRO A 64 -26.22 13.06 20.04
CA PRO A 64 -27.13 14.15 20.40
C PRO A 64 -26.84 15.39 19.56
N PRO A 65 -27.87 16.17 19.18
CA PRO A 65 -27.76 17.25 18.21
C PRO A 65 -27.23 18.52 18.87
N HIS A 66 -26.09 18.48 19.55
CA HIS A 66 -25.33 19.67 19.94
C HIS A 66 -23.87 19.29 20.20
N THR A 67 -23.15 19.01 19.12
CA THR A 67 -21.70 19.19 19.07
C THR A 67 -21.39 20.08 17.90
N TYR A 68 -21.12 21.35 18.20
CA TYR A 68 -20.40 22.24 17.29
C TYR A 68 -19.07 21.55 16.97
N ILE A 69 -18.95 20.96 15.79
CA ILE A 69 -17.65 20.49 15.28
C ILE A 69 -16.87 21.75 14.95
N ASN A 70 -16.05 22.18 15.91
CA ASN A 70 -15.01 23.15 15.66
C ASN A 70 -14.14 22.60 14.51
N ARG A 71 -14.07 23.31 13.38
CA ARG A 71 -13.30 22.91 12.18
C ARG A 71 -11.82 22.60 12.47
N ASN A 72 -11.33 22.93 13.66
CA ASN A 72 -9.95 22.72 14.08
C ASN A 72 -9.68 21.41 14.86
N TYR A 73 -10.67 20.51 15.00
CA TYR A 73 -10.47 19.20 15.63
C TYR A 73 -11.08 18.07 14.78
N LEU A 74 -10.51 17.80 13.61
CA LEU A 74 -10.62 16.46 13.02
C LEU A 74 -9.57 15.59 13.73
N PRO A 75 -9.95 14.51 14.43
CA PRO A 75 -8.96 13.57 14.95
C PRO A 75 -8.21 12.92 13.77
N PRO A 76 -6.92 12.55 13.92
CA PRO A 76 -6.09 11.99 12.84
C PRO A 76 -6.54 10.63 12.27
N ILE A 77 -7.71 10.14 12.70
CA ILE A 77 -8.25 8.80 12.44
C ILE A 77 -8.46 8.52 10.93
N ARG A 78 -8.74 9.54 10.11
CA ARG A 78 -8.99 9.31 8.67
C ARG A 78 -7.75 8.89 7.87
N LYS A 79 -6.57 9.46 8.13
CA LYS A 79 -5.44 9.31 7.18
C LYS A 79 -4.83 7.89 7.25
N MET A 80 -4.76 7.31 8.44
CA MET A 80 -4.20 5.98 8.65
C MET A 80 -5.19 4.87 8.24
N GLU A 81 -6.48 5.04 8.53
CA GLU A 81 -7.52 4.10 8.07
C GLU A 81 -7.67 4.11 6.54
N LEU A 82 -7.72 5.28 5.89
CA LEU A 82 -7.75 5.37 4.43
C LEU A 82 -6.52 4.74 3.78
N LYS A 83 -5.32 4.97 4.35
CA LYS A 83 -4.08 4.37 3.85
C LYS A 83 -4.11 2.85 3.96
N ASN A 84 -4.59 2.32 5.08
CA ASN A 84 -4.75 0.88 5.26
C ASN A 84 -5.79 0.28 4.30
N MET A 85 -6.92 0.96 4.07
CA MET A 85 -7.96 0.50 3.14
C MET A 85 -7.49 0.51 1.67
N VAL A 86 -6.78 1.55 1.24
CA VAL A 86 -6.19 1.61 -0.12
C VAL A 86 -5.10 0.54 -0.28
N ALA A 87 -4.35 0.25 0.78
CA ALA A 87 -3.36 -0.80 0.81
C ALA A 87 -3.94 -2.22 0.90
N MET A 88 -5.26 -2.44 0.79
CA MET A 88 -5.83 -3.79 0.78
C MET A 88 -6.06 -4.38 -0.62
N VAL A 89 -5.91 -3.58 -1.68
CA VAL A 89 -6.19 -4.03 -3.05
C VAL A 89 -4.91 -4.05 -3.87
N ALA A 90 -4.49 -5.24 -4.29
CA ALA A 90 -3.41 -5.40 -5.25
C ALA A 90 -3.87 -5.01 -6.66
N ARG A 91 -2.97 -4.35 -7.40
CA ARG A 91 -3.17 -4.12 -8.83
C ARG A 91 -3.36 -5.46 -9.54
N SER A 92 -4.41 -5.52 -10.37
CA SER A 92 -4.79 -6.70 -11.14
C SER A 92 -4.82 -6.37 -12.64
N GLY A 93 -4.40 -7.32 -13.47
CA GLY A 93 -4.28 -7.14 -14.93
C GLY A 93 -2.84 -6.97 -15.41
N ARG A 94 -2.64 -7.10 -16.73
CA ARG A 94 -1.32 -7.00 -17.40
C ARG A 94 -1.41 -6.25 -18.74
N GLN A 95 -2.42 -5.40 -18.90
CA GLN A 95 -2.74 -4.78 -20.19
C GLN A 95 -1.73 -3.70 -20.59
N LEU A 96 -1.04 -3.11 -19.62
CA LEU A 96 -0.08 -2.02 -19.82
C LEU A 96 1.36 -2.49 -19.53
N GLN A 97 1.56 -3.82 -19.47
CA GLN A 97 2.82 -4.44 -19.09
C GLN A 97 3.91 -4.11 -20.12
N ARG A 98 5.07 -3.63 -19.65
CA ARG A 98 6.20 -3.31 -20.52
C ARG A 98 7.05 -4.53 -20.88
N TYR A 99 7.57 -4.50 -22.11
CA TYR A 99 8.49 -5.48 -22.66
C TYR A 99 9.61 -4.78 -23.43
N ASN A 100 10.83 -5.31 -23.34
CA ASN A 100 12.00 -4.85 -24.08
C ASN A 100 12.65 -6.04 -24.79
N LYS A 101 12.72 -6.03 -26.13
CA LYS A 101 13.22 -7.15 -26.95
C LYS A 101 12.61 -8.52 -26.57
N GLY A 102 11.33 -8.53 -26.20
CA GLY A 102 10.61 -9.73 -25.74
C GLY A 102 10.82 -10.10 -24.26
N HIS A 103 11.67 -9.36 -23.53
CA HIS A 103 11.87 -9.54 -22.09
C HIS A 103 10.83 -8.74 -21.33
N ARG A 104 10.11 -9.39 -20.39
CA ARG A 104 9.15 -8.67 -19.54
C ARG A 104 9.90 -7.80 -18.55
N GLN A 105 9.55 -6.53 -18.46
CA GLN A 105 10.18 -5.62 -17.53
C GLN A 105 9.54 -5.74 -16.15
N VAL A 106 10.37 -5.95 -15.14
CA VAL A 106 9.97 -6.03 -13.75
C VAL A 106 10.78 -5.05 -12.92
N VAL A 107 10.17 -4.59 -11.84
CA VAL A 107 10.77 -3.61 -10.95
C VAL A 107 10.46 -3.97 -9.52
N GLY A 108 11.40 -3.69 -8.63
CA GLY A 108 11.25 -3.97 -7.21
C GLY A 108 12.20 -3.18 -6.33
N CYS A 109 12.11 -3.46 -5.04
CA CYS A 109 12.99 -2.88 -4.05
C CYS A 109 13.73 -3.95 -3.26
N ILE A 110 14.89 -3.59 -2.70
CA ILE A 110 15.49 -4.24 -1.55
C ILE A 110 15.11 -3.38 -0.34
N PRO A 111 14.04 -3.72 0.40
CA PRO A 111 13.65 -2.96 1.57
C PRO A 111 14.64 -3.25 2.69
N TYR A 112 15.15 -2.18 3.32
CA TYR A 112 16.16 -2.30 4.35
C TYR A 112 15.86 -1.37 5.52
N ARG A 113 16.44 -1.70 6.68
CA ARG A 113 16.47 -0.85 7.87
C ARG A 113 17.82 -1.00 8.57
N ILE A 114 18.21 0.04 9.28
CA ILE A 114 19.45 0.04 10.06
C ILE A 114 19.09 -0.06 11.54
N LYS A 115 19.60 -1.08 12.22
CA LYS A 115 19.50 -1.18 13.68
C LYS A 115 20.41 -0.11 14.30
N SER A 116 19.85 0.73 15.15
CA SER A 116 20.64 1.67 15.94
C SER A 116 21.27 0.93 17.12
N ASN A 117 22.48 0.39 16.93
CA ASN A 117 23.27 -0.14 18.04
C ASN A 117 24.72 0.34 17.94
N LYS A 118 25.24 0.92 19.03
CA LYS A 118 26.58 1.51 19.04
C LYS A 118 27.63 0.41 18.88
N GLY A 119 28.49 0.52 17.87
CA GLY A 119 29.65 -0.36 17.66
C GLY A 119 29.49 -1.49 16.64
N MET A 120 28.32 -1.62 15.99
CA MET A 120 28.15 -2.57 14.89
C MET A 120 28.67 -1.96 13.57
N ASN A 121 29.34 -2.78 12.75
CA ASN A 121 29.64 -2.39 11.36
C ASN A 121 28.33 -2.32 10.55
N VAL A 122 28.39 -1.76 9.34
CA VAL A 122 27.18 -1.57 8.50
C VAL A 122 26.51 -2.90 8.18
N GLU A 123 27.28 -3.94 7.85
CA GLU A 123 26.72 -5.25 7.48
C GLU A 123 25.95 -5.90 8.64
N ASP A 124 26.44 -5.77 9.86
CA ASP A 124 25.80 -6.30 11.07
C ASP A 124 24.57 -5.47 11.47
N ALA A 125 24.63 -4.15 11.29
CA ALA A 125 23.54 -3.24 11.61
C ALA A 125 22.40 -3.29 10.56
N LEU A 126 22.71 -3.73 9.34
CA LEU A 126 21.79 -3.76 8.22
C LEU A 126 20.90 -5.00 8.25
N GLU A 127 19.59 -4.77 8.31
CA GLU A 127 18.60 -5.79 8.02
C GLU A 127 17.89 -5.48 6.71
N VAL A 128 17.64 -6.53 5.94
CA VAL A 128 16.85 -6.48 4.73
C VAL A 128 15.59 -7.32 4.87
N LEU A 129 14.52 -6.89 4.20
CA LEU A 129 13.26 -7.60 4.20
C LEU A 129 13.17 -8.48 2.95
N VAL A 130 12.93 -9.76 3.18
CA VAL A 130 12.68 -10.76 2.15
C VAL A 130 11.27 -11.30 2.28
N ILE A 131 10.69 -11.73 1.16
CA ILE A 131 9.36 -12.33 1.10
C ILE A 131 9.41 -13.75 0.55
N SER A 132 8.51 -14.60 0.98
CA SER A 132 8.36 -15.94 0.44
C SER A 132 7.90 -15.88 -1.02
N SER A 133 8.41 -16.78 -1.86
CA SER A 133 7.82 -16.97 -3.19
C SER A 133 6.37 -17.44 -3.07
N ARG A 134 5.50 -16.99 -4.00
CA ARG A 134 4.10 -17.47 -4.09
C ARG A 134 4.01 -18.99 -4.27
N ARG A 135 5.03 -19.63 -4.85
CA ARG A 135 5.11 -21.09 -4.97
C ARG A 135 5.97 -21.67 -3.85
N LYS A 136 5.41 -22.61 -3.09
CA LYS A 136 6.14 -23.32 -2.02
C LYS A 136 7.45 -23.92 -2.55
N GLY A 137 8.50 -23.86 -1.73
CA GLY A 137 9.81 -24.43 -2.02
C GLY A 137 10.71 -23.62 -2.95
N LYS A 138 10.29 -22.43 -3.42
CA LYS A 138 11.11 -21.59 -4.33
C LYS A 138 12.04 -20.58 -3.63
N GLY A 139 12.22 -20.71 -2.32
CA GLY A 139 13.06 -19.83 -1.51
C GLY A 139 12.43 -18.45 -1.25
N MET A 140 13.28 -17.54 -0.76
CA MET A 140 12.93 -16.16 -0.46
C MET A 140 13.43 -15.22 -1.57
N LEU A 141 12.76 -14.09 -1.74
CA LEU A 141 13.06 -13.11 -2.78
C LEU A 141 12.79 -11.68 -2.29
N PHE A 142 13.27 -10.69 -3.04
CA PHE A 142 12.93 -9.29 -2.84
C PHE A 142 11.61 -8.92 -3.53
N PRO A 143 10.76 -8.06 -2.94
CA PRO A 143 9.49 -7.64 -3.53
C PRO A 143 9.69 -7.01 -4.91
N LYS A 144 8.96 -7.53 -5.89
CA LYS A 144 9.05 -7.07 -7.28
C LYS A 144 7.88 -7.59 -8.11
N GLY A 145 7.50 -6.81 -9.11
CA GLY A 145 6.49 -7.23 -10.08
C GLY A 145 6.55 -6.43 -11.37
N GLY A 146 5.43 -6.39 -12.10
CA GLY A 146 5.41 -5.84 -13.45
C GLY A 146 5.53 -4.33 -13.44
N TRP A 147 6.36 -3.77 -14.33
CA TRP A 147 6.35 -2.34 -14.62
C TRP A 147 5.35 -2.05 -15.74
N GLU A 148 4.34 -1.24 -15.43
CA GLU A 148 3.28 -0.85 -16.38
C GLU A 148 3.59 0.50 -17.06
N SER A 149 2.91 0.80 -18.18
CA SER A 149 3.20 2.01 -18.97
C SER A 149 2.69 3.32 -18.34
N ASP A 150 1.71 3.23 -17.45
CA ASP A 150 1.03 4.36 -16.80
C ASP A 150 1.67 4.83 -15.48
N GLU A 151 2.80 4.24 -15.09
CA GLU A 151 3.53 4.57 -13.87
C GLU A 151 5.04 4.77 -14.15
N SER A 152 5.67 5.64 -13.37
CA SER A 152 7.12 5.74 -13.35
C SER A 152 7.74 4.48 -12.72
N ILE A 153 9.00 4.22 -13.03
CA ILE A 153 9.72 3.06 -12.50
C ILE A 153 9.78 3.07 -10.96
N LYS A 154 9.88 4.25 -10.33
CA LYS A 154 9.90 4.39 -8.87
C LYS A 154 8.52 4.16 -8.25
N GLU A 155 7.47 4.67 -8.87
CA GLU A 155 6.09 4.42 -8.41
C GLU A 155 5.75 2.94 -8.46
N ALA A 156 6.14 2.26 -9.54
CA ALA A 156 5.99 0.82 -9.69
C ALA A 156 6.75 0.07 -8.58
N ALA A 157 8.01 0.42 -8.32
CA ALA A 157 8.83 -0.20 -7.27
C ALA A 157 8.20 -0.06 -5.86
N LEU A 158 7.63 1.12 -5.56
CA LEU A 158 6.95 1.42 -4.31
C LEU A 158 5.62 0.64 -4.20
N ARG A 159 4.82 0.62 -5.27
CA ARG A 159 3.57 -0.15 -5.34
C ARG A 159 3.82 -1.63 -5.07
N GLU A 160 4.79 -2.23 -5.76
CA GLU A 160 5.14 -3.65 -5.59
C GLU A 160 5.64 -3.95 -4.17
N SER A 161 6.39 -3.04 -3.55
CA SER A 161 6.85 -3.19 -2.16
C SER A 161 5.70 -3.14 -1.15
N MET A 162 4.70 -2.29 -1.40
CA MET A 162 3.48 -2.24 -0.61
C MET A 162 2.63 -3.51 -0.82
N GLU A 163 2.41 -3.90 -2.08
CA GLU A 163 1.54 -5.03 -2.43
C GLU A 163 2.09 -6.37 -1.93
N GLU A 164 3.38 -6.62 -2.13
CA GLU A 164 3.98 -7.92 -1.83
C GLU A 164 4.51 -8.04 -0.39
N ALA A 165 4.91 -6.91 0.23
CA ALA A 165 5.56 -6.90 1.55
C ALA A 165 4.90 -5.97 2.59
N GLY A 166 3.99 -5.08 2.19
CA GLY A 166 3.34 -4.14 3.09
C GLY A 166 4.30 -3.13 3.71
N VAL A 167 5.29 -2.64 2.96
CA VAL A 167 6.28 -1.66 3.47
C VAL A 167 6.28 -0.38 2.64
N PHE A 168 6.49 0.74 3.33
CA PHE A 168 6.72 2.07 2.73
C PHE A 168 8.02 2.65 3.23
N GLY A 169 8.59 3.55 2.42
CA GLY A 169 9.86 4.17 2.77
C GLY A 169 10.34 5.18 1.76
N THR A 170 11.60 5.56 1.92
CA THR A 170 12.30 6.43 0.99
C THR A 170 13.01 5.57 -0.04
N ILE A 171 12.60 5.70 -1.31
CA ILE A 171 13.26 5.04 -2.43
C ILE A 171 14.48 5.85 -2.87
N GLU A 172 15.61 5.18 -3.06
CA GLU A 172 16.87 5.83 -3.46
C GLU A 172 17.11 5.71 -4.97
N ARG A 173 18.33 6.06 -5.41
CA ARG A 173 18.77 5.79 -6.79
C ARG A 173 18.82 4.28 -7.05
N ILE A 174 18.55 3.91 -8.30
CA ILE A 174 18.60 2.51 -8.76
C ILE A 174 19.92 1.83 -8.36
N LEU A 175 19.86 0.56 -7.95
CA LEU A 175 21.05 -0.27 -7.67
C LEU A 175 21.66 -0.76 -8.98
N GLY A 176 20.82 -1.26 -9.87
CA GLY A 176 21.23 -1.80 -11.15
C GLY A 176 20.07 -2.43 -11.92
N GLU A 177 20.44 -3.07 -13.01
CA GLU A 177 19.57 -3.82 -13.90
C GLU A 177 20.12 -5.23 -14.06
N TRP A 178 19.24 -6.23 -14.04
CA TRP A 178 19.63 -7.63 -14.20
C TRP A 178 18.72 -8.34 -15.19
N HIS A 179 19.33 -9.22 -15.97
CA HIS A 179 18.62 -10.13 -16.86
C HIS A 179 18.53 -11.51 -16.23
N PHE A 180 17.31 -12.05 -16.07
CA PHE A 180 17.14 -13.39 -15.51
C PHE A 180 15.95 -14.13 -16.11
N LYS A 181 16.05 -15.47 -16.13
CA LYS A 181 15.00 -16.33 -16.68
C LYS A 181 13.87 -16.58 -15.69
N SER A 182 12.66 -16.65 -16.21
CA SER A 182 11.50 -17.21 -15.55
C SER A 182 11.71 -18.71 -15.33
N LYS A 183 11.61 -19.17 -14.07
CA LYS A 183 11.62 -20.62 -13.76
C LYS A 183 10.46 -21.41 -14.39
N THR A 184 9.48 -20.78 -15.03
CA THR A 184 8.26 -21.48 -15.50
C THR A 184 8.13 -21.60 -17.01
N ASN A 185 8.50 -20.56 -17.77
CA ASN A 185 8.17 -20.48 -19.20
C ASN A 185 9.38 -20.09 -20.07
N ASP A 186 10.60 -20.22 -19.55
CA ASP A 186 11.85 -19.75 -20.16
C ASP A 186 11.86 -18.26 -20.61
N SER A 187 10.81 -17.50 -20.26
CA SER A 187 10.70 -16.08 -20.55
C SER A 187 11.79 -15.31 -19.81
N LEU A 188 12.48 -14.43 -20.53
CA LEU A 188 13.49 -13.56 -19.96
C LEU A 188 12.83 -12.33 -19.31
N TYR A 189 13.37 -11.94 -18.17
CA TYR A 189 12.99 -10.73 -17.45
C TYR A 189 14.17 -9.77 -17.45
N GLU A 190 13.83 -8.49 -17.57
CA GLU A 190 14.72 -7.36 -17.30
C GLU A 190 14.25 -6.73 -15.99
N GLY A 191 15.08 -6.83 -14.96
CA GLY A 191 14.73 -6.46 -13.59
C GLY A 191 15.50 -5.24 -13.09
N TYR A 192 14.77 -4.23 -12.63
CA TYR A 192 15.34 -3.02 -12.03
C TYR A 192 15.10 -3.02 -10.52
N MET A 193 16.16 -2.86 -9.72
CA MET A 193 16.04 -2.89 -8.25
C MET A 193 16.49 -1.59 -7.62
N PHE A 194 15.73 -1.14 -6.62
CA PHE A 194 16.01 0.07 -5.86
C PHE A 194 16.25 -0.25 -4.37
N PRO A 195 17.12 0.50 -3.67
CA PRO A 195 17.09 0.50 -2.21
C PRO A 195 15.81 1.18 -1.73
N LEU A 196 15.18 0.60 -0.71
CA LEU A 196 14.04 1.21 -0.03
C LEU A 196 14.32 1.26 1.47
N LEU A 197 14.64 2.46 1.98
CA LEU A 197 14.79 2.67 3.42
C LEU A 197 13.40 2.67 4.06
N VAL A 198 13.04 1.57 4.71
CA VAL A 198 11.69 1.38 5.27
C VAL A 198 11.46 2.35 6.42
N LYS A 199 10.35 3.08 6.33
CA LYS A 199 9.85 4.00 7.36
C LYS A 199 8.62 3.46 8.06
N GLU A 200 7.84 2.63 7.37
CA GLU A 200 6.58 2.09 7.88
C GLU A 200 6.36 0.68 7.35
N GLN A 201 5.81 -0.17 8.21
CA GLN A 201 5.41 -1.54 7.90
C GLN A 201 3.96 -1.73 8.32
N LEU A 202 3.10 -2.13 7.39
CA LEU A 202 1.67 -2.32 7.61
C LEU A 202 1.36 -3.69 8.22
N ASP A 203 0.37 -3.76 9.10
CA ASP A 203 -0.11 -5.04 9.65
C ASP A 203 -0.93 -5.87 8.65
N PHE A 204 -1.64 -5.18 7.75
CA PHE A 204 -2.44 -5.75 6.67
C PHE A 204 -1.98 -5.19 5.33
N TRP A 205 -1.81 -6.05 4.34
CA TRP A 205 -1.37 -5.69 3.00
C TRP A 205 -1.90 -6.71 1.97
N PRO A 206 -1.90 -6.39 0.67
CA PRO A 206 -2.67 -7.13 -0.33
C PRO A 206 -2.29 -8.60 -0.48
N GLU A 207 -1.01 -8.94 -0.40
CA GLU A 207 -0.53 -10.32 -0.55
C GLU A 207 -0.23 -11.04 0.77
N LYS A 208 -0.71 -10.51 1.91
CA LYS A 208 -0.42 -11.04 3.25
C LYS A 208 -0.71 -12.53 3.42
N ASP A 209 -1.79 -13.00 2.82
CA ASP A 209 -2.24 -14.40 2.98
C ASP A 209 -1.48 -15.37 2.09
N ILE A 210 -0.76 -14.87 1.08
CA ILE A 210 0.00 -15.68 0.11
C ILE A 210 1.51 -15.48 0.22
N ARG A 211 1.96 -14.48 0.97
CA ARG A 211 3.38 -14.17 1.19
C ARG A 211 3.68 -13.94 2.66
N GLN A 212 4.76 -14.54 3.11
CA GLN A 212 5.38 -14.26 4.40
C GLN A 212 6.52 -13.28 4.19
N ARG A 213 6.62 -12.25 5.04
CA ARG A 213 7.74 -11.30 5.07
C ARG A 213 8.61 -11.55 6.30
N VAL A 214 9.93 -11.48 6.13
CA VAL A 214 10.88 -11.69 7.21
C VAL A 214 12.02 -10.69 7.08
N TRP A 215 12.38 -10.04 8.19
CA TRP A 215 13.60 -9.27 8.31
C TRP A 215 14.76 -10.21 8.61
N VAL A 216 15.83 -10.11 7.84
CA VAL A 216 17.02 -10.95 7.97
C VAL A 216 18.28 -10.11 7.86
N SER A 217 19.39 -10.57 8.42
CA SER A 217 20.70 -9.97 8.20
C SER A 217 21.16 -10.17 6.75
N VAL A 218 22.14 -9.39 6.31
CA VAL A 218 22.74 -9.52 4.97
C VAL A 218 23.27 -10.94 4.71
N PRO A 219 24.08 -11.57 5.59
CA PRO A 219 24.54 -12.94 5.36
C PRO A 219 23.37 -13.92 5.23
N LYS A 220 22.35 -13.77 6.08
CA LYS A 220 21.19 -14.66 6.03
C LYS A 220 20.38 -14.48 4.74
N ALA A 221 20.23 -13.24 4.25
CA ALA A 221 19.62 -12.98 2.96
C ALA A 221 20.36 -13.71 1.82
N LYS A 222 21.70 -13.67 1.81
CA LYS A 222 22.54 -14.38 0.81
C LYS A 222 22.36 -15.90 0.84
N GLU A 223 22.03 -16.48 1.99
CA GLU A 223 21.71 -17.90 2.12
C GLU A 223 20.32 -18.26 1.55
N VAL A 224 19.29 -17.47 1.92
CA VAL A 224 17.89 -17.80 1.59
C VAL A 224 17.48 -17.37 0.18
N CYS A 225 18.18 -16.39 -0.39
CA CYS A 225 17.99 -15.90 -1.75
C CYS A 225 18.87 -16.69 -2.73
N GLN A 226 18.25 -17.60 -3.48
CA GLN A 226 18.95 -18.57 -4.32
C GLN A 226 19.55 -18.00 -5.62
N HIS A 227 19.07 -16.85 -6.09
CA HIS A 227 19.50 -16.29 -7.38
C HIS A 227 20.74 -15.40 -7.24
N SER A 228 21.73 -15.57 -8.11
CA SER A 228 22.99 -14.81 -8.09
C SER A 228 22.77 -13.29 -8.16
N TRP A 229 21.87 -12.84 -9.05
CA TRP A 229 21.54 -11.41 -9.20
C TRP A 229 21.06 -10.77 -7.88
N MET A 230 20.38 -11.53 -7.00
CA MET A 230 19.93 -11.00 -5.71
C MET A 230 21.11 -10.78 -4.76
N LYS A 231 22.11 -11.67 -4.81
CA LYS A 231 23.32 -11.56 -4.00
C LYS A 231 24.15 -10.36 -4.47
N GLU A 232 24.32 -10.23 -5.78
CA GLU A 232 24.99 -9.08 -6.40
C GLU A 232 24.29 -7.76 -6.06
N ALA A 233 22.96 -7.70 -6.17
CA ALA A 233 22.19 -6.50 -5.82
C ALA A 233 22.33 -6.14 -4.33
N LEU A 234 22.41 -7.15 -3.46
CA LEU A 234 22.63 -6.95 -2.03
C LEU A 234 24.06 -6.47 -1.73
N ASP A 235 25.07 -6.99 -2.42
CA ASP A 235 26.46 -6.52 -2.30
C ASP A 235 26.59 -5.04 -2.73
N LEU A 236 25.89 -4.64 -3.81
CA LEU A 236 25.82 -3.24 -4.23
C LEU A 236 25.15 -2.34 -3.18
N LEU A 237 24.12 -2.83 -2.50
CA LEU A 237 23.48 -2.11 -1.41
C LEU A 237 24.43 -1.91 -0.23
N VAL A 238 25.08 -2.99 0.22
CA VAL A 238 26.05 -2.94 1.33
C VAL A 238 27.16 -1.94 1.01
N LYS A 239 27.80 -2.08 -0.16
CA LYS A 239 28.85 -1.17 -0.61
C LYS A 239 28.40 0.29 -0.62
N ARG A 240 27.16 0.56 -1.05
CA ARG A 240 26.59 1.92 -1.09
C ARG A 240 26.38 2.49 0.31
N LEU A 241 25.99 1.66 1.28
CA LEU A 241 25.78 2.09 2.67
C LEU A 241 27.09 2.21 3.46
N GLU A 242 28.11 1.43 3.10
CA GLU A 242 29.48 1.52 3.65
C GLU A 242 30.27 2.71 3.11
N SER A 243 29.89 3.22 1.94
CA SER A 243 30.50 4.40 1.31
C SER A 243 29.59 5.61 1.50
N PRO A 244 29.57 6.28 2.67
CA PRO A 244 28.95 7.59 2.79
C PRO A 244 29.83 8.62 2.07
N ALA A 245 29.85 8.57 0.74
CA ALA A 245 30.51 9.56 -0.09
C ALA A 245 29.55 10.74 -0.34
N THR A 246 29.77 11.77 0.48
CA THR A 246 29.69 13.21 0.14
C THR A 246 28.31 13.78 -0.23
N ASN A 247 27.48 14.07 0.77
CA ASN A 247 26.57 15.22 0.67
C ASN A 247 27.42 16.48 0.87
N ASN A 248 27.68 17.20 -0.22
CA ASN A 248 27.66 18.67 -0.35
C ASN A 248 28.35 19.05 -1.67
N ASN A 249 27.67 19.89 -2.45
CA ASN A 249 28.13 20.62 -3.64
C ASN A 249 27.84 19.96 -5.00
N ASP A 250 26.56 19.82 -5.37
CA ASP A 250 26.12 19.88 -6.77
C ASP A 250 24.66 20.42 -6.85
N GLU A 251 24.41 21.55 -6.16
CA GLU A 251 23.31 22.46 -6.50
C GLU A 251 23.92 23.86 -6.59
N GLU A 252 24.64 24.11 -7.68
CA GLU A 252 24.80 25.41 -8.37
C GLU A 252 25.95 25.30 -9.38
N SER A 253 25.62 25.04 -10.64
CA SER A 253 26.31 25.67 -11.76
C SER A 253 25.58 25.41 -13.09
N ILE A 254 24.85 26.47 -13.48
CA ILE A 254 24.63 27.00 -14.85
C ILE A 254 23.77 26.15 -15.79
#